data_AF-I2NGM2-F1
#
_entry.id   AF-I2NGM2-F1
#
_cell.length_a   1.000
_cell.length_b   1.000
_cell.length_c   1.000
_cell.angle_alpha   90.00
_cell.angle_beta   90.00
_cell.angle_gamma   90.00
#
_symmetry.space_group_name_H-M   'P 1'
#
loop_
_entity.id
_entity.type
_entity.pdbx_description
1 polymer ?
#
loop_
_entity_poly.entity_id
_entity_poly.type
_entity_poly.pdbx_seq_one_letter_code
_entity_poly.pdbx_strand_id
1 'polypeptide(L)' 'MSKFKLNPPSVSPYTEKLMLQLLLEYQGFAEVFNENVWHYDNIAAALGLPSEMERCDDFRSKVKKLLQA' A
#
# COMPACT_ATOMS: atom_id res chain seq x y z
N MET A 1 -9.91 -11.33 -10.70
CA MET A 1 -8.85 -11.30 -9.67
C MET A 1 -7.92 -10.14 -9.98
N SER A 2 -7.51 -9.36 -8.97
CA SER A 2 -6.57 -8.24 -9.18
C SER A 2 -5.25 -8.78 -9.74
N LYS A 3 -4.68 -8.13 -10.75
CA LYS A 3 -3.37 -8.48 -11.34
C LYS A 3 -2.21 -8.27 -10.36
N PHE A 4 -2.48 -7.55 -9.26
CA PHE A 4 -1.52 -7.14 -8.26
C PHE A 4 -1.73 -7.93 -6.97
N LYS A 5 -0.65 -8.28 -6.27
CA LYS A 5 -0.66 -8.99 -4.98
C LYS A 5 0.36 -8.36 -4.07
N LEU A 6 0.00 -8.14 -2.80
CA LEU A 6 0.94 -7.62 -1.80
C LEU A 6 2.05 -8.64 -1.52
N ASN A 7 3.22 -8.14 -1.19
CA ASN A 7 4.30 -8.99 -0.68
C ASN A 7 3.90 -9.64 0.66
N PRO A 8 4.37 -10.85 0.94
CA PRO A 8 4.23 -11.42 2.28
C PRO A 8 4.96 -10.53 3.30
N PRO A 9 4.40 -10.35 4.51
CA PRO A 9 5.00 -9.51 5.54
C PRO A 9 6.35 -10.08 5.98
N SER A 10 7.32 -9.19 6.18
CA SER A 10 8.63 -9.52 6.77
C SER A 10 8.62 -9.53 8.30
N VAL A 11 7.50 -9.11 8.90
CA VAL A 11 7.29 -8.98 10.35
C VAL A 11 6.18 -9.92 10.81
N SER A 12 6.02 -10.05 12.13
CA SER A 12 4.93 -10.84 12.69
C SER A 12 3.54 -10.26 12.31
N PRO A 13 2.47 -11.07 12.23
CA PRO A 13 1.13 -10.57 11.93
C PRO A 13 0.64 -9.49 12.90
N TYR A 14 1.05 -9.59 14.17
CA TYR A 14 0.70 -8.58 15.19
C TYR A 14 1.41 -7.25 14.92
N THR A 15 2.70 -7.30 14.56
CA THR A 15 3.49 -6.12 14.19
C THR A 15 2.93 -5.46 12.94
N GLU A 16 2.62 -6.25 11.90
CA GLU A 16 2.00 -5.75 10.67
C GLU A 16 0.68 -5.05 10.96
N LYS A 17 -0.20 -5.66 11.78
CA LYS A 17 -1.46 -5.06 12.19
C LYS A 17 -1.27 -3.71 12.88
N LEU A 18 -0.34 -3.60 13.83
CA LEU A 18 -0.05 -2.34 14.52
C LEU A 18 0.46 -1.26 13.56
N MET A 19 1.37 -1.60 12.64
CA MET A 19 1.89 -0.67 11.64
C MET A 19 0.77 -0.14 10.73
N LEU A 20 -0.11 -1.03 10.27
CA LEU A 20 -1.28 -0.64 9.45
C LEU A 20 -2.28 0.23 10.24
N GLN A 21 -2.54 -0.10 11.51
CA GLN A 21 -3.41 0.72 12.37
C GLN A 21 -2.86 2.14 12.55
N LEU A 22 -1.57 2.28 12.84
CA LEU A 22 -0.92 3.60 12.96
C LEU A 22 -0.99 4.39 11.65
N LEU A 23 -0.73 3.75 10.51
CA LEU A 23 -0.83 4.41 9.20
C LEU A 23 -2.26 4.86 8.88
N LEU A 24 -3.29 4.15 9.35
CA LEU A 24 -4.69 4.54 9.18
C LEU A 24 -5.10 5.68 10.12
N GLU A 25 -4.74 5.57 11.40
CA GLU A 25 -5.10 6.54 12.44
C GLU A 25 -4.49 7.92 12.20
N TYR A 26 -3.26 7.98 11.71
CA TYR A 26 -2.51 9.23 11.51
C TYR A 26 -2.50 9.71 10.05
N GLN A 27 -3.44 9.25 9.21
CA GLN A 27 -3.48 9.58 7.78
C GLN A 27 -2.19 9.27 7.01
N GLY A 28 -1.32 8.41 7.54
CA GLY A 28 -0.05 8.02 6.90
C GLY A 28 -0.24 7.42 5.51
N PHE A 29 -1.38 6.75 5.24
CA PHE A 29 -1.70 6.33 3.87
C PHE A 29 -1.87 7.47 2.88
N ALA A 30 -2.35 8.65 3.29
CA ALA A 30 -2.46 9.81 2.40
C ALA A 30 -1.09 10.47 2.17
N GLU A 31 -0.19 10.40 3.15
CA GLU A 31 1.20 10.86 3.00
C GLU A 31 2.03 9.91 2.12
N VAL A 32 1.75 8.61 2.19
CA VAL A 32 2.46 7.59 1.40
C VAL A 32 1.85 7.46 0.00
N PHE A 33 0.52 7.51 -0.11
CA PHE A 33 -0.24 7.31 -1.35
C PHE A 33 -1.11 8.53 -1.64
N ASN A 34 -0.66 9.35 -2.57
CA ASN A 34 -1.44 10.44 -3.14
C ASN A 34 -2.36 9.90 -4.25
N GLU A 35 -3.25 10.73 -4.78
CA GLU A 35 -4.32 10.33 -5.71
C GLU A 35 -3.79 9.57 -6.93
N ASN A 36 -2.62 9.97 -7.44
CA ASN A 36 -2.06 9.45 -8.68
C ASN A 36 -0.67 8.81 -8.53
N VAL A 37 0.00 8.94 -7.38
CA VAL A 37 1.39 8.51 -7.16
C VAL A 37 1.64 8.15 -5.69
N TRP A 38 2.69 7.38 -5.41
CA TRP A 38 3.25 7.27 -4.05
C TRP A 38 4.47 8.15 -3.87
N HIS A 39 4.75 8.54 -2.63
CA HIS A 39 5.90 9.40 -2.31
C HIS A 39 7.15 8.63 -1.90
N TYR A 40 7.01 7.34 -1.57
CA TYR A 40 8.07 6.54 -0.96
C TYR A 40 8.21 5.19 -1.67
N ASP A 41 9.15 5.12 -2.62
CA ASP A 41 9.44 3.92 -3.41
C ASP A 41 9.78 2.70 -2.53
N ASN A 42 10.45 2.92 -1.40
CA ASN A 42 10.78 1.86 -0.45
C ASN A 42 9.53 1.26 0.20
N ILE A 43 8.52 2.07 0.50
CA ILE A 43 7.26 1.60 1.08
C ILE A 43 6.43 0.89 0.01
N ALA A 44 6.37 1.44 -1.21
CA ALA A 44 5.70 0.82 -2.34
C ALA A 44 6.32 -0.56 -2.68
N ALA A 45 7.65 -0.63 -2.76
CA ALA A 45 8.38 -1.86 -3.00
C ALA A 45 8.18 -2.88 -1.86
N ALA A 46 8.20 -2.44 -0.61
CA ALA A 46 7.92 -3.31 0.54
C ALA A 46 6.52 -3.93 0.46
N LEU A 47 5.54 -3.16 0.01
CA LEU A 47 4.16 -3.64 -0.21
C LEU A 47 4.00 -4.48 -1.48
N GLY A 48 5.03 -4.60 -2.31
CA GLY A 48 4.98 -5.35 -3.57
C GLY A 48 4.22 -4.61 -4.67
N LEU A 49 4.12 -3.29 -4.57
CA LEU A 49 3.50 -2.47 -5.60
C LEU A 49 4.51 -2.28 -6.76
N PRO A 50 4.18 -2.74 -7.97
CA PRO A 50 5.08 -2.66 -9.10
C PRO A 50 5.02 -1.26 -9.71
N SER A 51 6.15 -0.73 -10.19
CA SER A 51 6.29 0.67 -10.62
C SER A 51 5.35 1.07 -11.76
N GLU A 52 4.82 0.10 -12.52
CA GLU A 52 3.79 0.32 -13.54
C GLU A 52 2.44 0.78 -12.94
N MET A 53 2.24 0.59 -11.63
CA MET A 53 1.02 0.99 -10.92
C MET A 53 0.97 2.49 -10.61
N GLU A 54 2.13 3.16 -10.60
CA GLU A 54 2.32 4.58 -10.29
C GLU A 54 1.68 5.54 -11.32
N ARG A 55 1.24 5.01 -12.47
CA ARG A 55 0.56 5.77 -13.53
C ARG A 55 -0.79 5.17 -13.90
N CYS A 56 -1.34 4.32 -13.04
CA CYS A 56 -2.57 3.62 -13.31
C CYS A 56 -3.77 4.46 -12.86
N ASP A 57 -4.72 4.70 -13.77
CA ASP A 57 -6.01 5.31 -13.39
C ASP A 57 -6.65 4.52 -12.23
N ASP A 58 -7.29 5.23 -11.31
CA ASP A 58 -7.86 4.70 -10.07
C ASP A 58 -6.86 4.03 -9.10
N PHE A 59 -5.61 4.50 -9.10
CA PHE A 59 -4.52 4.01 -8.24
C PHE A 59 -4.96 3.77 -6.79
N ARG A 60 -5.51 4.81 -6.14
CA ARG A 60 -5.99 4.75 -4.75
C ARG A 60 -7.05 3.67 -4.53
N SER A 61 -7.97 3.50 -5.47
CA SER A 61 -9.06 2.52 -5.38
C SER A 61 -8.53 1.08 -5.48
N LYS A 62 -7.50 0.86 -6.32
CA LYS A 62 -6.83 -0.44 -6.44
C LYS A 62 -5.99 -0.78 -5.21
N VAL A 63 -5.21 0.17 -4.69
CA VAL A 63 -4.43 -0.04 -3.45
C VAL A 63 -5.36 -0.35 -2.27
N LYS A 64 -6.48 0.37 -2.13
CA LYS A 64 -7.46 0.10 -1.08
C LYS A 64 -8.06 -1.31 -1.18
N LYS A 65 -8.39 -1.78 -2.39
CA LYS A 65 -8.87 -3.16 -2.60
C LYS A 65 -7.80 -4.22 -2.28
N LEU A 66 -6.52 -3.92 -2.51
CA LEU A 66 -5.42 -4.83 -2.15
C LEU A 66 -5.22 -4.93 -0.65
N LEU A 67 -5.33 -3.81 0.06
CA LEU A 67 -5.19 -3.76 1.53
C LEU A 67 -6.43 -4.30 2.28
N GLN A 68 -7.56 -4.49 1.60
CA GLN A 68 -8.78 -5.06 2.18
C GLN A 68 -8.87 -6.60 2.05
N ALA A 69 -8.01 -7.21 1.22
CA ALA A 69 -8.00 -8.65 0.95
C ALA A 69 -7.03 -9.38 1.89
#